data_AF-A0A2P7Q2D3-F1
#
_entry.id   AF-A0A2P7Q2D3-F1
#
_cell.length_a   1.000
_cell.length_b   1.000
_cell.length_c   1.000
_cell.angle_alpha   90.00
_cell.angle_beta   90.00
_cell.angle_gamma   90.00
#
_symmetry.space_group_name_H-M   'P 1'
#
loop_
_entity.id
_entity.type
_entity.pdbx_description
1 polymer ?
#
loop_
_entity_poly.entity_id
_entity_poly.type
_entity_poly.pdbx_seq_one_letter_code
_entity_poly.pdbx_strand_id
1 'polypeptide(L)' 'MKELTIILMYLSRFNEGNCFDLSMDMTWKGYNFDIINELDEEDYIMQGSYRSKSVAITEEGIRLAQSLLNKYNIKDW' A
#
# COMPACT_ATOMS: atom_id res chain seq x y z
N MET A 1 8.24 6.25 10.80
CA MET A 1 7.16 6.77 9.94
C MET A 1 6.73 5.77 8.88
N LYS A 2 7.66 5.15 8.14
CA LYS A 2 7.39 4.12 7.11
C LYS A 2 6.42 3.00 7.53
N GLU A 3 6.65 2.37 8.68
CA GLU A 3 5.78 1.29 9.19
C GLU A 3 4.31 1.74 9.31
N LEU A 4 4.05 2.92 9.86
CA LEU A 4 2.70 3.45 10.00
C LEU A 4 2.09 3.84 8.65
N THR A 5 2.91 4.32 7.71
CA THR A 5 2.47 4.65 6.35
C THR A 5 1.94 3.42 5.64
N ILE A 6 2.65 2.28 5.67
CA ILE A 6 2.17 1.07 4.99
C ILE A 6 0.93 0.47 5.66
N ILE A 7 0.83 0.57 6.99
CA ILE A 7 -0.41 0.20 7.71
C ILE A 7 -1.58 1.07 7.24
N LEU A 8 -1.38 2.39 7.16
CA LEU A 8 -2.43 3.32 6.75
C LEU A 8 -2.83 3.11 5.29
N MET A 9 -1.85 2.90 4.41
CA MET A 9 -2.05 2.49 3.01
C MET A 9 -2.91 1.22 2.90
N TYR A 10 -2.58 0.20 3.68
CA TYR A 10 -3.32 -1.07 3.73
C TYR A 10 -4.74 -0.90 4.28
N LEU A 11 -4.93 -0.14 5.36
CA LEU A 11 -6.26 0.08 5.94
C LEU A 11 -7.16 0.94 5.05
N SER A 12 -6.58 1.84 4.26
CA SER A 12 -7.28 2.69 3.28
C SER A 12 -7.34 2.08 1.87
N ARG A 13 -6.97 0.80 1.73
CA ARG A 13 -6.97 0.12 0.43
C ARG A 13 -8.39 0.00 -0.13
N PHE A 14 -8.48 0.04 -1.45
CA PHE A 14 -9.71 -0.15 -2.20
C PHE A 14 -9.46 -1.03 -3.41
N ASN A 15 -10.48 -1.80 -3.78
CA ASN A 15 -10.44 -2.63 -4.98
C ASN A 15 -11.18 -1.90 -6.11
N GLU A 16 -10.43 -1.33 -7.05
CA GLU A 16 -11.03 -0.69 -8.21
C GLU A 16 -11.30 -1.74 -9.29
N GLY A 17 -12.39 -2.50 -9.11
CA GLY A 17 -12.75 -3.66 -9.92
C GLY A 17 -13.13 -3.40 -11.39
N ASN A 18 -12.55 -2.39 -12.04
CA ASN A 18 -12.90 -2.03 -13.41
C ASN A 18 -11.73 -1.60 -14.33
N CYS A 19 -10.50 -1.43 -13.83
CA CYS A 19 -9.44 -0.88 -14.69
C CYS A 19 -8.57 -1.94 -15.38
N PHE A 20 -8.30 -3.06 -14.73
CA PHE A 20 -7.62 -4.23 -15.28
C PHE A 20 -8.17 -5.44 -14.51
N ASP A 21 -8.30 -6.59 -15.17
CA ASP A 21 -8.87 -7.85 -14.65
C ASP A 21 -8.07 -8.49 -13.48
N LEU A 22 -7.32 -7.67 -12.76
CA LEU A 22 -6.48 -7.95 -11.61
C LEU A 22 -7.11 -7.22 -10.43
N SER A 23 -7.67 -7.99 -9.50
CA SER A 23 -8.17 -7.54 -8.20
C SER A 23 -7.02 -7.10 -7.29
N MET A 24 -6.25 -6.09 -7.71
CA MET A 24 -5.15 -5.54 -6.92
C MET A 24 -5.69 -4.58 -5.87
N ASP A 25 -5.17 -4.70 -4.64
CA ASP A 25 -5.46 -3.74 -3.58
C ASP A 25 -4.75 -2.42 -3.89
N MET A 26 -5.53 -1.39 -4.20
CA MET A 26 -5.02 -0.07 -4.56
C MET A 26 -5.09 0.87 -3.36
N THR A 27 -4.20 1.86 -3.30
CA THR A 27 -4.24 2.94 -2.31
C THR A 27 -3.76 4.26 -2.93
N TRP A 28 -4.09 5.40 -2.32
CA TRP A 28 -3.75 6.72 -2.85
C TRP A 28 -2.30 7.14 -2.51
N LYS A 29 -1.61 7.85 -3.41
CA LYS A 29 -0.27 8.45 -3.22
C LYS A 29 -0.29 9.71 -2.33
N GLY A 30 -1.13 9.75 -1.30
CA GLY A 30 -1.35 10.92 -0.43
C GLY A 30 -0.34 11.08 0.71
N TYR A 31 0.75 10.32 0.69
CA TYR A 31 1.72 10.22 1.78
C TYR A 31 3.04 10.92 1.42
N ASN A 32 4.00 10.93 2.36
CA ASN A 32 5.32 11.46 2.08
C ASN A 32 5.97 10.72 0.89
N PHE A 33 6.41 11.47 -0.13
CA PHE A 33 6.93 10.92 -1.38
C PHE A 33 8.23 10.12 -1.20
N ASP A 34 9.10 10.51 -0.27
CA ASP A 34 10.34 9.77 -0.01
C ASP A 34 10.02 8.37 0.55
N ILE A 35 9.03 8.28 1.44
CA ILE A 35 8.55 7.00 1.98
C ILE A 35 7.89 6.15 0.89
N ILE A 36 7.10 6.77 0.01
CA ILE A 36 6.48 6.07 -1.13
C ILE A 36 7.58 5.48 -2.03
N ASN A 37 8.61 6.26 -2.36
CA ASN A 37 9.72 5.78 -3.19
C ASN A 37 10.48 4.64 -2.50
N GLU A 38 10.75 4.76 -1.20
CA GLU A 38 11.42 3.70 -0.42
C GLU A 38 10.58 2.41 -0.35
N LEU A 39 9.25 2.51 -0.33
CA LEU A 39 8.35 1.35 -0.36
C LEU A 39 8.27 0.70 -1.75
N ASP A 40 8.40 1.48 -2.81
CA ASP A 40 8.44 1.02 -4.20
C ASP A 40 9.78 0.35 -4.53
N GLU A 41 10.90 0.92 -4.04
CA GLU A 41 12.23 0.32 -4.15
C GLU A 41 12.35 -1.03 -3.41
N GLU A 42 11.61 -1.18 -2.31
CA GLU A 42 11.54 -2.43 -1.52
C GLU A 42 10.45 -3.41 -2.00
N ASP A 43 9.78 -3.11 -3.12
CA ASP A 43 8.76 -3.97 -3.74
C ASP A 43 7.52 -4.23 -2.85
N TYR A 44 7.22 -3.32 -1.93
CA TYR A 44 6.00 -3.38 -1.09
C TYR A 44 4.80 -2.71 -1.75
N ILE A 45 5.05 -1.74 -2.62
CA ILE A 45 4.03 -1.11 -3.47
C ILE A 45 4.55 -1.04 -4.90
N MET A 46 3.64 -0.92 -5.84
CA MET A 46 3.97 -0.65 -7.24
C MET A 46 3.36 0.69 -7.64
N GLN A 47 4.22 1.68 -7.83
CA GLN A 47 3.79 3.04 -8.17
C GLN A 47 3.24 3.18 -9.59
N GLY A 48 3.62 2.28 -10.50
CA GLY A 48 3.29 2.37 -11.92
C GLY A 48 3.77 3.70 -12.52
N SER A 49 2.85 4.51 -13.03
CA SER A 49 3.18 5.85 -13.55
C SER A 49 3.34 6.87 -12.41
N TYR A 50 4.40 7.68 -12.48
CA TYR A 50 4.60 8.83 -11.59
C TYR A 50 3.46 9.87 -11.64
N ARG A 51 2.66 9.89 -12.72
CA ARG A 51 1.49 10.78 -12.84
C ARG A 51 0.22 10.20 -12.21
N SER A 52 0.20 8.89 -11.91
CA SER A 52 -0.95 8.23 -11.30
C SER A 52 -1.13 8.70 -9.86
N LYS A 53 -2.39 8.81 -9.42
CA LYS A 53 -2.74 9.19 -8.04
C LYS A 53 -2.79 8.01 -7.09
N SER A 54 -2.81 6.78 -7.59
CA SER A 54 -2.87 5.55 -6.82
C SER A 54 -1.65 4.65 -7.07
N VAL A 55 -1.42 3.72 -6.14
CA VAL A 55 -0.43 2.64 -6.20
C VAL A 55 -1.11 1.32 -5.91
N ALA A 56 -0.59 0.23 -6.48
CA ALA A 56 -0.97 -1.12 -6.08
C ALA A 56 -0.13 -1.53 -4.88
N ILE A 57 -0.71 -2.24 -3.92
CA ILE A 57 0.02 -2.90 -2.83
C ILE A 57 0.37 -4.30 -3.33
N THR A 58 1.64 -4.70 -3.19
CA THR A 58 2.09 -6.04 -3.55
C THR A 58 1.68 -7.05 -2.47
N GLU A 59 1.80 -8.36 -2.78
CA GLU A 59 1.57 -9.40 -1.78
C GLU A 59 2.52 -9.27 -0.57
N GLU A 60 3.78 -8.90 -0.81
CA GLU A 60 4.75 -8.66 0.27
C GLU A 60 4.39 -7.42 1.10
N GLY A 61 3.89 -6.36 0.46
CA GLY A 61 3.38 -5.18 1.15
C GLY A 61 2.19 -5.49 2.07
N ILE A 62 1.27 -6.35 1.59
CA ILE A 62 0.13 -6.84 2.39
C ILE A 62 0.63 -7.64 3.60
N ARG A 63 1.56 -8.59 3.40
CA ARG A 63 2.14 -9.39 4.49
C ARG A 63 2.84 -8.52 5.53
N LEU A 64 3.61 -7.52 5.08
CA LEU A 64 4.26 -6.58 5.97
C LEU A 64 3.23 -5.78 6.78
N ALA A 65 2.20 -5.24 6.12
CA ALA A 65 1.14 -4.50 6.79
C ALA A 65 0.42 -5.35 7.84
N GLN A 66 0.07 -6.60 7.53
CA GLN A 66 -0.56 -7.53 8.47
C GLN A 66 0.35 -7.86 9.68
N SER A 67 1.65 -8.07 9.44
CA SER A 67 2.63 -8.26 10.51
C SER A 67 2.69 -7.04 11.44
N LEU A 68 2.68 -5.84 10.86
CA LEU A 68 2.70 -4.59 11.61
C LEU A 68 1.38 -4.33 12.35
N LEU A 69 0.22 -4.65 11.77
CA LEU A 69 -1.08 -4.59 12.45
C LEU A 69 -1.07 -5.45 13.73
N ASN A 70 -0.54 -6.68 13.64
CA ASN A 70 -0.37 -7.56 14.80
C ASN A 70 0.62 -6.97 15.82
N LYS A 71 1.76 -6.44 15.38
CA LYS A 71 2.77 -5.78 16.24
C LYS A 71 2.17 -4.62 17.04
N TYR A 72 1.29 -3.83 16.44
CA TYR A 72 0.64 -2.68 17.06
C TYR A 72 -0.74 -2.98 17.67
N ASN A 73 -1.18 -4.24 17.63
CA ASN A 73 -2.49 -4.70 18.12
C ASN A 73 -3.68 -3.92 17.52
N ILE A 74 -3.58 -3.60 16.23
CA ILE A 74 -4.62 -2.93 15.45
C ILE A 74 -5.43 -4.01 14.72
N LYS A 75 -6.77 -3.95 14.83
CA LYS A 75 -7.65 -4.88 14.11
C LYS A 75 -7.83 -4.46 12.66
N ASP A 76 -7.74 -5.42 11.75
CA ASP A 76 -8.19 -5.27 10.36
C ASP A 76 -9.73 -5.23 10.30
N TRP A 77 -10.28 -4.65 9.24
CA TRP A 77 -11.73 -4.42 9.07
C TRP A 77 -12.38 -5.36 8.06
#